data_AF-A0A2J0KMW6-F1
#
_entry.id   AF-A0A2J0KMW6-F1
#
_cell.length_a   1.000
_cell.length_b   1.000
_cell.length_c   1.000
_cell.angle_alpha   90.00
_cell.angle_beta   90.00
_cell.angle_gamma   90.00
#
_symmetry.space_group_name_H-M   'P 1'
#
loop_
_entity.id
_entity.type
_entity.pdbx_description
1 polymer ?
#
loop_
_entity_poly.entity_id
_entity_poly.type
_entity_poly.pdbx_seq_one_letter_code
_entity_poly.pdbx_strand_id
1 'polypeptide(L)'
;MVETADGVKIEVGDVVRWGETNDMGAVEKIRIINSGQGVASYSGNLEGVILVVRSAQGTASVWPKKEVIEKVDRVAAKNFLAQLSKKIKTEKK
;
A
#
# COMPACT_ATOMS: atom_id res chain seq x y z
N MET A 1 -24.21 17.78 -8.93
CA MET A 1 -22.96 17.74 -9.75
C MET A 1 -21.86 18.22 -8.82
N VAL A 2 -20.84 17.49 -8.43
CA VAL A 2 -20.25 16.20 -8.83
C VAL A 2 -19.68 15.61 -7.53
N GLU A 3 -19.77 14.30 -7.37
CA GLU A 3 -19.27 13.53 -6.25
C GLU A 3 -17.82 13.90 -5.93
N THR A 4 -17.57 14.63 -4.84
CA THR A 4 -16.20 14.78 -4.29
C THR A 4 -15.88 13.51 -3.49
N ALA A 5 -15.94 12.36 -4.18
CA ALA A 5 -15.55 11.06 -3.66
C ALA A 5 -14.16 10.67 -4.17
N ASP A 6 -13.30 11.64 -4.49
CA ASP A 6 -11.92 11.41 -4.93
C ASP A 6 -10.97 11.18 -3.73
N GLY A 7 -11.46 10.43 -2.73
CA GLY A 7 -10.63 9.89 -1.67
C GLY A 7 -10.11 8.53 -2.12
N VAL A 8 -8.82 8.41 -2.41
CA VAL A 8 -8.19 7.12 -2.70
C VAL A 8 -8.45 6.18 -1.51
N LYS A 9 -9.26 5.15 -1.73
CA LYS A 9 -9.56 4.12 -0.72
C LYS A 9 -8.47 3.06 -0.71
N ILE A 10 -7.76 2.96 0.41
CA ILE A 10 -6.70 1.96 0.62
C ILE A 10 -7.12 1.02 1.74
N GLU A 11 -6.95 -0.27 1.49
CA GLU A 11 -7.33 -1.35 2.38
C GLU A 11 -6.09 -2.22 2.65
N VAL A 12 -5.99 -2.81 3.85
CA VAL A 12 -4.99 -3.82 4.13
C VAL A 12 -5.20 -5.00 3.17
N GLY A 13 -4.14 -5.40 2.47
CA GLY A 13 -4.15 -6.39 1.41
C GLY A 13 -4.14 -5.80 -0.01
N ASP A 14 -4.41 -4.51 -0.18
CA ASP A 14 -4.21 -3.85 -1.48
C ASP A 14 -2.72 -3.77 -1.83
N VAL A 15 -2.40 -3.82 -3.12
CA VAL A 15 -1.05 -3.50 -3.59
C VAL A 15 -1.04 -2.07 -4.07
N VAL A 16 -0.08 -1.32 -3.56
CA VAL A 16 0.14 0.06 -3.94
C VAL A 16 1.55 0.20 -4.51
N ARG A 17 1.68 1.19 -5.39
CA ARG A 17 2.94 1.63 -5.95
C ARG A 17 3.28 2.99 -5.36
N TRP A 18 4.53 3.22 -4.98
CA TRP A 18 4.97 4.50 -4.44
C TRP A 18 6.31 4.97 -5.02
N GLY A 19 6.50 6.29 -5.00
CA GLY A 19 7.76 6.93 -5.35
C GLY A 19 8.11 6.90 -6.83
N GLU A 20 9.16 7.64 -7.21
CA GLU A 20 9.68 7.65 -8.59
C GLU A 20 10.35 6.33 -8.98
N THR A 21 10.85 5.58 -8.00
CA THR A 21 11.39 4.23 -8.21
C THR A 21 10.32 3.21 -8.56
N ASN A 22 9.04 3.62 -8.50
CA ASN A 22 7.93 2.81 -8.95
C ASN A 22 7.85 1.47 -8.18
N ASP A 23 8.29 1.49 -6.92
CA ASP A 23 8.30 0.34 -6.03
C ASP A 23 6.87 -0.09 -5.73
N MET A 24 6.66 -1.40 -5.67
CA MET A 24 5.36 -2.02 -5.43
C MET A 24 5.40 -2.87 -4.17
N GLY A 25 4.29 -2.85 -3.44
CA GLY A 25 4.20 -3.56 -2.18
C GLY A 25 2.75 -3.67 -1.72
N ALA A 26 2.50 -4.74 -0.98
CA ALA A 26 1.19 -5.03 -0.41
C ALA A 26 1.04 -4.33 0.93
N VAL A 27 -0.04 -3.56 1.11
CA VAL A 27 -0.36 -2.89 2.36
C VAL A 27 -0.64 -3.94 3.43
N GLU A 28 0.20 -4.03 4.45
CA GLU A 28 0.00 -4.90 5.61
C GLU A 28 -0.71 -4.15 6.74
N LYS A 29 -0.41 -2.85 6.91
CA LYS A 29 -1.01 -2.01 7.96
C LYS A 29 -1.18 -0.57 7.48
N ILE A 30 -2.22 0.09 7.97
CA ILE A 30 -2.47 1.51 7.77
C ILE A 30 -2.48 2.16 9.15
N ARG A 31 -1.70 3.24 9.34
CA ARG A 31 -1.59 3.93 10.62
C ARG A 31 -1.90 5.41 10.48
N ILE A 32 -2.85 5.91 11.25
CA ILE A 32 -3.21 7.33 11.24
C ILE A 32 -2.18 8.10 12.07
N ILE A 33 -1.57 9.14 11.51
CA ILE A 33 -0.53 9.94 12.19
C ILE A 33 -1.15 10.75 13.33
N ASN A 34 -2.33 11.33 13.10
CA ASN A 34 -3.01 12.19 14.06
C ASN A 34 -3.34 11.44 15.37
N SER A 35 -3.87 10.22 15.27
CA SER A 35 -4.28 9.43 16.44
C SER A 35 -3.30 8.31 16.81
N GLY A 36 -2.31 8.00 15.96
CA GLY A 36 -1.42 6.84 16.10
C GLY A 36 -2.11 5.48 15.91
N GLN A 37 -3.42 5.46 15.64
CA GLN A 37 -4.26 4.27 15.55
C GLN A 37 -4.02 3.51 14.25
N GLY A 38 -3.94 2.18 14.35
CA GLY A 38 -3.93 1.29 13.20
C GLY A 38 -5.35 0.99 12.72
N VAL A 39 -5.60 1.09 11.41
CA VAL A 39 -6.89 0.78 10.79
C VAL A 39 -6.71 -0.25 9.67
N ALA A 40 -7.77 -1.03 9.40
CA ALA A 40 -7.77 -2.02 8.33
C ALA A 40 -8.10 -1.41 6.95
N SER A 41 -8.81 -0.28 6.93
CA SER A 41 -9.16 0.45 5.72
C SER A 41 -9.20 1.94 6.04
N TYR A 42 -8.73 2.75 5.11
CA TYR A 42 -8.77 4.20 5.22
C TYR A 42 -9.27 4.82 3.92
N SER A 43 -10.20 5.76 4.05
CA SER A 43 -10.76 6.55 2.95
C SER A 43 -10.75 8.01 3.36
N GLY A 44 -10.09 8.85 2.58
CA GLY A 44 -9.96 10.27 2.87
C GLY A 44 -8.59 10.80 2.46
N ASN A 45 -8.13 11.87 3.12
CA ASN A 45 -6.82 12.43 2.82
C ASN A 45 -5.70 11.51 3.31
N LEU A 46 -4.95 10.92 2.38
CA LEU A 46 -3.84 10.02 2.65
C LEU A 46 -2.62 10.72 3.29
N GLU A 47 -2.50 12.05 3.23
CA GLU A 47 -1.38 12.77 3.84
C GLU A 47 -1.29 12.58 5.37
N GLY A 48 -2.42 12.26 6.01
CA GLY A 48 -2.53 12.03 7.46
C GLY A 48 -2.26 10.59 7.89
N VAL A 49 -1.88 9.69 6.99
CA VAL A 49 -1.63 8.28 7.31
C VAL A 49 -0.26 7.80 6.84
N ILE A 50 0.24 6.75 7.48
CA ILE A 50 1.44 6.00 7.07
C ILE A 50 0.96 4.61 6.65
N LEU A 51 1.36 4.20 5.46
CA LEU A 51 1.10 2.86 4.94
C LEU A 51 2.33 1.99 5.19
N VAL A 52 2.14 0.88 5.86
CA VAL A 52 3.18 -0.14 5.99
C VAL A 52 2.93 -1.17 4.90
N VAL A 53 3.85 -1.25 3.95
CA VAL A 53 3.76 -2.09 2.77
C VAL A 53 4.85 -3.15 2.80
N ARG A 54 4.56 -4.32 2.23
CA ARG A 54 5.49 -5.43 2.13
C ARG A 54 5.79 -5.74 0.68
N SER A 55 7.06 -5.61 0.33
CA SER A 55 7.60 -5.90 -0.99
C SER A 55 8.53 -7.11 -0.92
N ALA A 56 9.11 -7.50 -2.06
CA ALA A 56 10.04 -8.63 -2.12
C ALA A 56 11.32 -8.38 -1.32
N GLN A 57 11.67 -7.12 -1.11
CA GLN A 57 12.88 -6.70 -0.42
C GLN A 57 12.68 -6.62 1.10
N GLY A 58 11.42 -6.54 1.58
CA GLY A 58 11.11 -6.42 2.99
C GLY A 58 9.85 -5.60 3.26
N THR A 59 9.75 -5.08 4.49
CA THR A 59 8.64 -4.19 4.88
C THR A 59 9.12 -2.75 4.84
N ALA A 60 8.39 -1.88 4.14
CA ALA A 60 8.65 -0.46 4.02
C ALA A 60 7.49 0.35 4.63
N SER A 61 7.80 1.54 5.15
CA SER A 61 6.79 2.49 5.61
C SER A 61 6.73 3.65 4.63
N VAL A 62 5.61 3.78 3.93
CA VAL A 62 5.38 4.76 2.89
C VAL A 62 4.49 5.85 3.46
N TRP A 63 4.90 7.10 3.26
CA TRP A 63 4.11 8.25 3.68
C TRP A 63 3.54 8.99 2.45
N PRO A 64 2.23 8.83 2.15
CA PRO A 64 1.58 9.48 1.01
C PRO A 64 1.67 11.01 0.96
N LYS A 65 2.11 11.67 2.05
CA LYS A 65 2.38 13.12 2.05
C LYS A 65 3.65 13.49 1.29
N LYS A 66 4.64 12.60 1.28
CA LYS A 66 5.95 12.85 0.64
C LYS A 66 6.09 12.12 -0.69
N GLU A 67 5.27 11.12 -0.94
CA GLU A 67 5.35 10.26 -2.11
C GLU A 67 3.99 10.13 -2.79
N VAL A 68 3.98 10.11 -4.12
CA VAL A 68 2.78 9.78 -4.88
C VAL A 68 2.50 8.30 -4.69
N ILE A 69 1.29 7.97 -4.26
CA ILE A 69 0.84 6.58 -4.11
C ILE A 69 -0.26 6.29 -5.11
N GLU A 70 -0.02 5.28 -5.93
CA GLU A 70 -0.97 4.80 -6.92
C GLU A 70 -1.46 3.41 -6.54
N LYS A 71 -2.78 3.23 -6.57
CA LYS A 71 -3.38 1.92 -6.34
C LYS A 71 -3.17 1.06 -7.58
N VAL A 72 -2.56 -0.10 -7.38
CA VAL A 72 -2.37 -1.07 -8.46
C VAL A 72 -3.67 -1.83 -8.67
N ASP A 73 -4.01 -2.10 -9.93
CA ASP A 73 -5.21 -2.86 -10.26
C ASP A 73 -5.23 -4.22 -9.54
N ARG A 74 -6.42 -4.68 -9.16
CA ARG A 74 -6.61 -5.90 -8.38
C ARG A 74 -6.03 -7.14 -9.07
N VAL A 75 -6.03 -7.18 -10.41
CA VAL A 75 -5.43 -8.28 -11.19
C VAL A 75 -3.90 -8.27 -11.08
N ALA A 76 -3.29 -7.11 -11.28
CA ALA A 76 -1.84 -6.94 -11.16
C ALA A 76 -1.37 -7.14 -9.71
N ALA A 77 -2.13 -6.65 -8.74
CA ALA A 77 -1.92 -6.85 -7.30
C ALA A 77 -1.88 -8.34 -6.92
N LYS A 78 -2.86 -9.12 -7.38
CA LYS A 78 -2.90 -10.58 -7.15
C LYS A 78 -1.70 -11.28 -7.78
N ASN A 79 -1.32 -10.88 -8.99
CA ASN A 79 -0.17 -11.45 -9.67
C ASN A 79 1.13 -11.14 -8.91
N PHE A 80 1.31 -9.90 -8.46
CA PHE A 80 2.43 -9.47 -7.62
C PHE A 80 2.49 -10.26 -6.31
N LEU A 81 1.38 -10.37 -5.58
CA LEU A 81 1.30 -11.15 -4.34
C LEU A 81 1.63 -12.64 -4.55
N ALA A 82 1.17 -13.22 -5.66
CA ALA A 82 1.48 -14.60 -6.02
C ALA A 82 2.98 -14.77 -6.33
N GLN A 83 3.58 -13.82 -7.05
CA GLN A 83 5.02 -13.81 -7.31
C GLN A 83 5.84 -13.59 -6.04
N LEU A 84 5.43 -12.66 -5.19
CA LEU A 84 6.03 -12.35 -3.89
C LEU A 84 6.10 -13.61 -3.03
N SER A 85 4.96 -14.32 -2.90
CA SER A 85 4.85 -15.55 -2.14
C SER A 85 5.73 -16.69 -2.69
N LYS A 86 5.91 -16.75 -4.02
CA LYS A 86 6.84 -17.69 -4.65
C LYS A 86 8.30 -17.33 -4.34
N LYS A 87 8.68 -16.06 -4.50
CA LYS A 87 10.06 -15.59 -4.33
C LYS A 87 10.56 -15.80 -2.89
N ILE A 88 9.72 -15.47 -1.90
CA ILE A 88 10.02 -15.71 -0.46
C ILE A 88 10.17 -17.21 -0.15
N LYS A 89 9.50 -18.10 -0.88
CA LYS A 89 9.65 -19.56 -0.72
C LYS A 89 10.95 -20.09 -1.31
N THR A 90 11.48 -19.47 -2.37
CA THR A 90 12.65 -19.97 -3.09
C THR A 90 13.97 -19.66 -2.37
N GLU A 91 14.05 -18.59 -1.58
CA GLU A 91 15.25 -18.23 -0.80
C GLU A 91 15.44 -19.08 0.47
N LYS A 92 14.52 -20.00 0.78
CA LYS A 92 14.61 -20.91 1.93
C LYS A 92 15.20 -22.29 1.60
N LYS A 93 15.79 -22.48 0.41
CA LYS A 93 16.27 -23.80 -0.04
C LYS A 93 17.78 -23.85 -0.22
#